data_AF-A0A2M8W1D0-F1
#
_entry.id   AF-A0A2M8W1D0-F1
#
_cell.length_a   1.000
_cell.length_b   1.000
_cell.length_c   1.000
_cell.angle_alpha   90.00
_cell.angle_beta   90.00
_cell.angle_gamma   90.00
#
_symmetry.space_group_name_H-M   'P 1'
#
loop_
_entity.id
_entity.type
_entity.pdbx_description
1 polymer ?
#
loop_
_entity_poly.entity_id
_entity_poly.type
_entity_poly.pdbx_seq_one_letter_code
_entity_poly.pdbx_strand_id
1 'polypeptide(L)'
;MNTPTLRGVLALGGAAALVLTAACSSSEDSGSSASGTQTAGSSQTLTVFAAASLTTSFTEIADGFEKDHPGVHVQLSFAGSSDLVSQISEGAPADVFASADEANMNTLADAGLTAQTPQAFASNTMTIVTPSDNPGHVTSFQDLANPDLKVVVCAPQVPCGAAATQLEQVTGVTIAPVSEESKVTDVLAKVTSGEADAGLVYVTDAQGALAADPGSITRVDFPESKSVVNTYPIAPVKGGKTGLAEDFETYVLSDAGQQVLADAGFGEPTRSGVPRTPNVTPGATAK
;
A
#
# COMPACT_ATOMS: atom_id res chain seq x y z
N MET A 1 -58.33 -0.96 -3.57
CA MET A 1 -59.30 -0.08 -4.26
C MET A 1 -59.08 1.36 -3.78
N ASN A 2 -59.54 2.34 -4.56
CA ASN A 2 -59.55 3.79 -4.30
C ASN A 2 -58.19 4.48 -4.11
N THR A 3 -57.72 5.07 -5.22
CA THR A 3 -57.03 6.37 -5.23
C THR A 3 -58.00 7.50 -4.83
N PRO A 4 -57.47 8.73 -4.64
CA PRO A 4 -57.92 9.82 -5.52
C PRO A 4 -56.75 10.57 -6.18
N THR A 5 -57.08 11.51 -7.08
CA THR A 5 -56.17 12.26 -7.96
C THR A 5 -56.59 13.75 -8.09
N LEU A 6 -55.95 14.53 -8.99
CA LEU A 6 -56.21 15.95 -9.38
C LEU A 6 -55.60 17.06 -8.48
N ARG A 7 -55.25 18.28 -8.96
CA ARG A 7 -54.81 18.80 -10.30
C ARG A 7 -54.37 20.29 -10.18
N GLY A 8 -53.63 20.83 -11.16
CA GLY A 8 -53.34 22.27 -11.36
C GLY A 8 -51.84 22.63 -11.21
N VAL A 9 -51.03 23.10 -12.18
CA VAL A 9 -51.14 23.66 -13.57
C VAL A 9 -51.20 25.21 -13.69
N LEU A 10 -50.38 25.75 -14.63
CA LEU A 10 -50.15 27.17 -15.01
C LEU A 10 -49.31 28.02 -14.02
N ALA A 11 -48.56 29.08 -14.40
CA ALA A 11 -47.89 29.55 -15.65
C ALA A 11 -47.01 30.82 -15.27
N LEU A 12 -46.39 31.67 -16.11
CA LEU A 12 -46.32 31.86 -17.58
C LEU A 12 -45.05 32.70 -17.98
N GLY A 13 -44.42 32.42 -19.12
CA GLY A 13 -43.59 33.39 -19.89
C GLY A 13 -42.09 33.50 -19.53
N GLY A 14 -41.22 34.01 -20.41
CA GLY A 14 -41.47 34.51 -21.78
C GLY A 14 -40.17 34.59 -22.62
N ALA A 15 -40.30 34.64 -23.94
CA ALA A 15 -39.17 34.60 -24.88
C ALA A 15 -38.80 35.99 -25.42
N ALA A 16 -37.52 36.18 -25.76
CA ALA A 16 -37.02 37.29 -26.57
C ALA A 16 -36.01 36.76 -27.59
N ALA A 17 -36.26 36.99 -28.87
CA ALA A 17 -35.35 36.66 -29.96
C ALA A 17 -34.92 37.94 -30.67
N LEU A 18 -33.64 38.05 -31.00
CA LEU A 18 -33.07 39.16 -31.77
C LEU A 18 -32.13 38.61 -32.83
N VAL A 19 -32.40 38.98 -34.08
CA VAL A 19 -31.64 38.61 -35.29
C VAL A 19 -31.15 39.91 -35.92
N LEU A 20 -29.86 39.97 -36.29
CA LEU A 20 -29.12 40.96 -37.11
C LEU A 20 -27.62 40.68 -36.84
N THR A 21 -26.65 40.69 -37.75
CA THR A 21 -26.64 40.65 -39.24
C THR A 21 -25.27 40.12 -39.68
N ALA A 22 -25.09 39.72 -40.94
CA ALA A 22 -23.82 39.22 -41.44
C ALA A 22 -22.75 40.31 -41.62
N ALA A 23 -21.48 39.96 -41.39
CA ALA A 23 -20.31 40.72 -41.83
C ALA A 23 -19.18 39.76 -42.23
N CYS A 24 -18.93 39.61 -43.54
CA CYS A 24 -17.75 38.94 -44.05
C CYS A 24 -16.68 40.00 -44.34
N SER A 25 -15.45 39.80 -43.84
CA SER A 25 -14.28 40.51 -44.35
C SER A 25 -13.08 39.58 -44.30
N SER A 26 -12.55 39.24 -45.47
CA SER A 26 -11.31 38.48 -45.62
C SER A 26 -10.12 39.42 -45.54
N SER A 27 -9.14 39.09 -44.71
CA SER A 27 -7.80 39.67 -44.79
C SER A 27 -6.80 38.56 -44.48
N GLU A 28 -5.92 38.30 -45.43
CA GLU A 28 -4.82 37.35 -45.28
C GLU A 28 -3.72 38.00 -44.45
N ASP A 29 -3.23 37.33 -43.41
CA ASP A 29 -1.95 37.68 -42.80
C ASP A 29 -1.14 36.40 -42.59
N SER A 30 -0.01 36.30 -43.31
CA SER A 30 0.82 35.09 -43.41
C SER A 30 1.84 35.01 -42.27
N GLY A 31 1.37 35.22 -41.04
CA GLY A 31 2.16 35.06 -39.82
C GLY A 31 2.48 33.61 -39.53
N SER A 32 3.56 33.07 -40.10
CA SER A 32 4.10 31.75 -39.77
C SER A 32 4.75 31.73 -38.39
N SER A 33 3.95 31.93 -37.35
CA SER A 33 4.29 31.57 -35.98
C SER A 33 4.43 30.05 -35.92
N ALA A 34 5.66 29.57 -35.84
CA ALA A 34 5.95 28.18 -35.52
C ALA A 34 5.54 27.90 -34.07
N SER A 35 4.24 27.68 -33.85
CA SER A 35 3.74 27.03 -32.65
C SER A 35 4.41 25.67 -32.57
N GLY A 36 5.47 25.59 -31.77
CA GLY A 36 6.03 24.31 -31.38
C GLY A 36 4.92 23.54 -30.69
N THR A 37 4.42 22.48 -31.35
CA THR A 37 3.53 21.51 -30.72
C THR A 37 4.36 20.79 -29.67
N GLN A 38 4.49 21.42 -28.51
CA GLN A 38 4.75 20.74 -27.26
C GLN A 38 3.60 19.77 -27.11
N THR A 39 3.84 18.51 -27.48
CA THR A 39 2.87 17.43 -27.32
C THR A 39 2.52 17.39 -25.85
N ALA A 40 1.33 17.88 -25.51
CA ALA A 40 0.79 17.72 -24.17
C ALA A 40 0.61 16.21 -23.97
N GLY A 41 1.58 15.59 -23.29
CA GLY A 41 1.54 14.18 -22.96
C GLY A 41 0.20 13.91 -22.28
N SER A 42 -0.59 13.02 -22.86
CA SER A 42 -1.90 12.66 -22.32
C SER A 42 -1.69 12.12 -20.92
N SER A 43 -2.14 12.84 -19.90
CA SER A 43 -1.82 12.47 -18.51
C SER A 43 -2.32 11.05 -18.20
N GLN A 44 -1.43 10.23 -17.63
CA GLN A 44 -1.66 8.81 -17.39
C GLN A 44 -1.74 8.54 -15.90
N THR A 45 -2.91 8.12 -15.41
CA THR A 45 -3.03 7.60 -14.05
C THR A 45 -2.56 6.14 -14.00
N LEU A 46 -1.63 5.82 -13.09
CA LEU A 46 -1.24 4.46 -12.72
C LEU A 46 -1.92 4.10 -11.39
N THR A 47 -2.79 3.10 -11.37
CA THR A 47 -3.50 2.67 -10.17
C THR A 47 -2.71 1.57 -9.46
N VAL A 48 -2.19 1.84 -8.27
CA VAL A 48 -1.34 0.93 -7.49
C VAL A 48 -2.09 0.47 -6.25
N PHE A 49 -2.39 -0.83 -6.18
CA PHE A 49 -3.00 -1.48 -5.02
C PHE A 49 -1.90 -2.04 -4.13
N ALA A 50 -1.72 -1.50 -2.93
CA ALA A 50 -0.60 -1.83 -2.06
C ALA A 50 -1.05 -2.19 -0.64
N ALA A 51 -0.41 -3.18 -0.03
CA ALA A 51 -0.66 -3.58 1.35
C ALA A 51 -0.52 -2.39 2.32
N ALA A 52 -1.40 -2.31 3.32
CA ALA A 52 -1.49 -1.15 4.21
C ALA A 52 -0.16 -0.75 4.91
N SER A 53 0.73 -1.71 5.21
CA SER A 53 2.04 -1.43 5.81
C SER A 53 3.04 -0.73 4.88
N LEU A 54 2.70 -0.59 3.59
CA LEU A 54 3.52 0.13 2.60
C LEU A 54 3.18 1.62 2.54
N THR A 55 2.13 2.09 3.23
CA THR A 55 1.53 3.43 3.08
C THR A 55 2.56 4.56 2.98
N THR A 56 3.46 4.67 3.95
CA THR A 56 4.51 5.70 3.96
C THR A 56 5.48 5.54 2.78
N SER A 57 6.12 4.38 2.67
CA SER A 57 7.12 4.08 1.64
C SER A 57 6.60 4.20 0.20
N PHE A 58 5.36 3.77 -0.05
CA PHE A 58 4.78 3.81 -1.40
C PHE A 58 4.27 5.21 -1.76
N THR A 59 4.00 6.08 -0.78
CA THR A 59 3.75 7.51 -1.04
C THR A 59 5.04 8.21 -1.50
N GLU A 60 6.15 8.01 -0.80
CA GLU A 60 7.44 8.61 -1.20
C GLU A 60 7.99 8.02 -2.51
N ILE A 61 7.81 6.71 -2.74
CA ILE A 61 8.11 6.06 -4.04
C ILE A 61 7.24 6.63 -5.17
N ALA A 62 5.96 6.92 -4.91
CA ALA A 62 5.07 7.52 -5.91
C ALA A 62 5.51 8.96 -6.27
N ASP A 63 5.80 9.80 -5.28
CA ASP A 63 6.33 11.16 -5.48
C ASP A 63 7.64 11.13 -6.29
N GLY A 64 8.53 10.18 -5.98
CA GLY A 64 9.78 9.95 -6.72
C GLY A 64 9.54 9.47 -8.17
N PHE A 65 8.59 8.57 -8.39
CA PHE A 65 8.27 8.06 -9.72
C PHE A 65 7.60 9.11 -10.61
N GLU A 66 6.63 9.88 -10.11
CA GLU A 66 5.98 10.98 -10.84
C GLU A 66 6.99 12.06 -11.27
N LYS A 67 7.96 12.35 -10.40
CA LYS A 67 9.04 13.31 -10.66
C LYS A 67 9.88 12.93 -11.88
N ASP A 68 10.16 11.64 -12.04
CA ASP A 68 10.98 11.11 -13.13
C ASP A 68 10.16 10.74 -14.39
N HIS A 69 8.82 10.68 -14.28
CA HIS A 69 7.90 10.38 -15.39
C HIS A 69 6.86 11.51 -15.65
N PRO A 70 7.27 12.65 -16.23
CA PRO A 70 6.40 13.82 -16.40
C PRO A 70 5.09 13.54 -17.15
N GLY A 71 3.96 13.77 -16.47
CA GLY A 71 2.61 13.55 -16.99
C GLY A 71 1.93 12.29 -16.45
N VAL A 72 2.67 11.42 -15.77
CA VAL A 72 2.11 10.32 -14.97
C VAL A 72 1.57 10.86 -13.64
N HIS A 73 0.53 10.22 -13.11
CA HIS A 73 0.08 10.37 -11.73
C HIS A 73 -0.15 8.97 -11.11
N VAL A 74 0.40 8.69 -9.93
CA VAL A 74 0.25 7.41 -9.24
C VAL A 74 -0.90 7.49 -8.24
N GLN A 75 -2.00 6.78 -8.54
CA GLN A 75 -3.14 6.64 -7.65
C GLN A 75 -2.94 5.42 -6.74
N LEU A 76 -2.55 5.69 -5.50
CA LEU A 76 -2.36 4.67 -4.45
C LEU A 76 -3.70 4.25 -3.82
N SER A 77 -3.85 2.95 -3.55
CA SER A 77 -4.96 2.36 -2.80
C SER A 77 -4.41 1.39 -1.75
N PHE A 78 -4.70 1.63 -0.47
CA PHE A 78 -4.13 0.91 0.66
C PHE A 78 -5.18 0.14 1.49
N ALA A 79 -5.03 -1.19 1.58
CA ALA A 79 -5.88 -2.08 2.39
C ALA A 79 -5.13 -3.36 2.81
N GLY A 80 -5.83 -4.33 3.44
CA GLY A 80 -5.29 -5.66 3.66
C GLY A 80 -5.06 -6.37 2.31
N SER A 81 -3.97 -7.15 2.17
CA SER A 81 -3.65 -7.80 0.89
C SER A 81 -4.74 -8.77 0.42
N SER A 82 -5.46 -9.41 1.35
CA SER A 82 -6.67 -10.21 1.10
C SER A 82 -7.78 -9.40 0.41
N ASP A 83 -8.00 -8.18 0.89
CA ASP A 83 -9.07 -7.31 0.45
C ASP A 83 -8.75 -6.75 -0.95
N LEU A 84 -7.47 -6.49 -1.22
CA LEU A 84 -6.96 -6.06 -2.52
C LEU A 84 -7.02 -7.20 -3.56
N VAL A 85 -6.62 -8.42 -3.19
CA VAL A 85 -6.77 -9.61 -4.06
C VAL A 85 -8.24 -9.87 -4.39
N SER A 86 -9.12 -9.74 -3.40
CA SER A 86 -10.57 -9.87 -3.59
C SER A 86 -11.09 -8.83 -4.59
N GLN A 87 -10.76 -7.55 -4.37
CA GLN A 87 -11.14 -6.46 -5.28
C GLN A 87 -10.62 -6.67 -6.71
N ILE A 88 -9.36 -7.04 -6.90
CA ILE A 88 -8.79 -7.27 -8.24
C ILE A 88 -9.46 -8.50 -8.90
N SER A 89 -9.76 -9.55 -8.14
CA SER A 89 -10.48 -10.73 -8.62
C SER A 89 -11.94 -10.43 -9.02
N GLU A 90 -12.56 -9.45 -8.36
CA GLU A 90 -13.88 -8.91 -8.71
C GLU A 90 -13.84 -7.88 -9.86
N GLY A 91 -12.65 -7.53 -10.37
CA GLY A 91 -12.45 -6.66 -11.53
C GLY A 91 -12.14 -5.19 -11.21
N ALA A 92 -11.66 -4.87 -10.01
CA ALA A 92 -11.16 -3.53 -9.69
C ALA A 92 -9.95 -3.17 -10.57
N PRO A 93 -9.88 -1.93 -11.12
CA PRO A 93 -8.92 -1.56 -12.15
C PRO A 93 -7.55 -1.15 -11.56
N ALA A 94 -6.86 -2.10 -10.94
CA ALA A 94 -5.45 -1.96 -10.58
C ALA A 94 -4.55 -2.16 -11.82
N ASP A 95 -3.47 -1.38 -11.91
CA ASP A 95 -2.37 -1.59 -12.86
C ASP A 95 -1.20 -2.33 -12.19
N VAL A 96 -0.99 -2.16 -10.88
CA VAL A 96 0.05 -2.81 -10.06
C VAL A 96 -0.58 -3.36 -8.77
N PHE A 97 -0.12 -4.52 -8.32
CA PHE A 97 -0.40 -5.05 -6.98
C PHE A 97 0.91 -5.25 -6.20
N ALA A 98 0.94 -4.82 -4.93
CA ALA A 98 2.03 -5.06 -3.98
C ALA A 98 1.49 -5.66 -2.68
N SER A 99 1.94 -6.87 -2.34
CA SER A 99 1.44 -7.68 -1.22
C SER A 99 2.40 -7.64 -0.01
N ALA A 100 1.87 -7.91 1.19
CA ALA A 100 2.66 -8.14 2.40
C ALA A 100 2.95 -9.63 2.67
N ASP A 101 2.56 -10.52 1.75
CA ASP A 101 2.99 -11.92 1.73
C ASP A 101 3.02 -12.51 0.31
N GLU A 102 3.68 -13.67 0.16
CA GLU A 102 3.66 -14.47 -1.06
C GLU A 102 2.30 -15.15 -1.30
N ALA A 103 1.50 -15.41 -0.25
CA ALA A 103 0.26 -16.18 -0.35
C ALA A 103 -0.86 -15.46 -1.13
N ASN A 104 -1.09 -14.18 -0.83
CA ASN A 104 -2.06 -13.34 -1.54
C ASN A 104 -1.60 -13.06 -2.98
N MET A 105 -0.30 -12.88 -3.20
CA MET A 105 0.25 -12.73 -4.55
C MET A 105 0.13 -14.01 -5.38
N ASN A 106 0.41 -15.17 -4.79
CA ASN A 106 0.24 -16.46 -5.45
C ASN A 106 -1.24 -16.71 -5.80
N THR A 107 -2.18 -16.32 -4.93
CA THR A 107 -3.62 -16.38 -5.23
C THR A 107 -3.97 -15.58 -6.50
N LEU A 108 -3.36 -14.39 -6.69
CA LEU A 108 -3.56 -13.56 -7.89
C LEU A 108 -2.85 -14.14 -9.13
N ALA A 109 -1.66 -14.72 -8.95
CA ALA A 109 -0.88 -15.34 -10.03
C ALA A 109 -1.51 -16.66 -10.53
N ASP A 110 -2.00 -17.51 -9.63
CA ASP A 110 -2.69 -18.78 -9.93
C ASP A 110 -4.06 -18.55 -10.59
N ALA A 111 -4.74 -17.46 -10.25
CA ALA A 111 -5.92 -16.97 -10.98
C ALA A 111 -5.56 -16.45 -12.40
N GLY A 112 -4.28 -16.33 -12.72
CA GLY A 112 -3.78 -15.81 -13.99
C GLY A 112 -4.08 -14.32 -14.18
N LEU A 113 -4.09 -13.54 -13.08
CA LEU A 113 -4.40 -12.11 -13.04
C LEU A 113 -3.16 -11.20 -12.93
N THR A 114 -1.96 -11.74 -12.71
CA THR A 114 -0.71 -11.00 -12.93
C THR A 114 -0.34 -10.97 -14.42
N ALA A 115 0.31 -9.91 -14.88
CA ALA A 115 0.79 -9.80 -16.26
C ALA A 115 2.13 -10.54 -16.46
N GLN A 116 2.94 -10.64 -15.40
CA GLN A 116 4.20 -11.38 -15.38
C GLN A 116 4.44 -12.11 -14.05
N THR A 117 5.61 -12.72 -13.89
CA THR A 117 6.07 -13.36 -12.64
C THR A 117 6.34 -12.30 -11.57
N PRO A 118 5.70 -12.35 -10.40
CA PRO A 118 5.91 -11.39 -9.32
C PRO A 118 7.38 -11.32 -8.85
N GLN A 119 7.83 -10.12 -8.49
CA GLN A 119 9.17 -9.88 -7.93
C GLN A 119 9.10 -9.61 -6.43
N ALA A 120 9.89 -10.30 -5.62
CA ALA A 120 10.10 -9.94 -4.22
C ALA A 120 10.94 -8.65 -4.14
N PHE A 121 10.39 -7.59 -3.55
CA PHE A 121 11.02 -6.26 -3.48
C PHE A 121 11.44 -5.83 -2.06
N ALA A 122 10.87 -6.43 -1.01
CA ALA A 122 11.21 -6.17 0.39
C ALA A 122 10.97 -7.40 1.28
N SER A 123 11.41 -7.34 2.52
CA SER A 123 10.98 -8.23 3.61
C SER A 123 10.66 -7.46 4.89
N ASN A 124 9.94 -8.08 5.82
CA ASN A 124 9.53 -7.45 7.08
C ASN A 124 9.39 -8.48 8.20
N THR A 125 9.32 -8.02 9.45
CA THR A 125 9.10 -8.87 10.65
C THR A 125 8.13 -8.19 11.60
N MET A 126 7.44 -8.99 12.42
CA MET A 126 6.52 -8.46 13.43
C MET A 126 7.30 -7.81 14.60
N THR A 127 6.71 -6.78 15.18
CA THR A 127 7.09 -6.19 16.46
C THR A 127 5.82 -5.95 17.31
N ILE A 128 5.98 -5.77 18.61
CA ILE A 128 4.86 -5.41 19.49
C ILE A 128 4.84 -3.89 19.63
N VAL A 129 3.64 -3.31 19.62
CA VAL A 129 3.41 -1.92 20.00
C VAL A 129 2.45 -1.83 21.19
N THR A 130 2.69 -0.88 22.07
CA THR A 130 1.84 -0.55 23.23
C THR A 130 1.54 0.96 23.22
N PRO A 131 0.57 1.45 24.01
CA PRO A 131 0.54 2.86 24.40
C PRO A 131 1.91 3.31 24.92
N SER A 132 2.26 4.58 24.74
CA SER A 132 3.65 5.05 24.93
C SER A 132 4.16 4.96 26.37
N ASP A 133 3.29 4.93 27.38
CA ASP A 133 3.61 4.67 28.79
C ASP A 133 3.67 3.16 29.15
N ASN A 134 3.29 2.27 28.24
CA ASN A 134 3.25 0.80 28.39
C ASN A 134 2.61 0.35 29.73
N PRO A 135 1.30 0.62 29.93
CA PRO A 135 0.61 0.36 31.19
C PRO A 135 0.43 -1.14 31.47
N GLY A 136 0.42 -1.97 30.42
CA GLY A 136 0.43 -3.43 30.51
C GLY A 136 1.79 -4.04 30.86
N HIS A 137 2.86 -3.23 30.89
CA HIS A 137 4.25 -3.64 31.15
C HIS A 137 4.74 -4.78 30.23
N VAL A 138 4.31 -4.77 28.96
CA VAL A 138 4.66 -5.78 27.96
C VAL A 138 6.13 -5.63 27.57
N THR A 139 6.89 -6.73 27.63
CA THR A 139 8.34 -6.76 27.33
C THR A 139 8.75 -7.91 26.40
N SER A 140 7.83 -8.83 26.11
CA SER A 140 8.08 -10.08 25.39
C SER A 140 6.83 -10.54 24.64
N PHE A 141 6.98 -11.50 23.71
CA PHE A 141 5.83 -12.13 23.04
C PHE A 141 4.98 -12.97 24.00
N GLN A 142 5.61 -13.53 25.03
CA GLN A 142 4.97 -14.35 26.06
C GLN A 142 3.97 -13.55 26.91
N ASP A 143 4.20 -12.25 27.09
CA ASP A 143 3.29 -11.37 27.84
C ASP A 143 1.92 -11.23 27.14
N LEU A 144 1.84 -11.42 25.82
CA LEU A 144 0.59 -11.32 25.03
C LEU A 144 -0.43 -12.42 25.33
N ALA A 145 -0.06 -13.47 26.07
CA ALA A 145 -0.98 -14.49 26.58
C ALA A 145 -1.60 -14.13 27.95
N ASN A 146 -1.27 -12.95 28.52
CA ASN A 146 -1.88 -12.49 29.76
C ASN A 146 -3.37 -12.11 29.53
N PRO A 147 -4.34 -12.81 30.17
CA PRO A 147 -5.77 -12.55 29.97
C PRO A 147 -6.26 -11.21 30.51
N ASP A 148 -5.44 -10.50 31.30
CA ASP A 148 -5.76 -9.14 31.77
C ASP A 148 -5.37 -8.05 30.75
N LEU A 149 -4.70 -8.38 29.64
CA LEU A 149 -4.34 -7.44 28.57
C LEU A 149 -5.34 -7.46 27.40
N LYS A 150 -5.74 -6.28 26.93
CA LYS A 150 -6.41 -6.12 25.65
C LYS A 150 -5.39 -6.19 24.51
N VAL A 151 -5.06 -7.40 24.07
CA VAL A 151 -4.26 -7.59 22.85
C VAL A 151 -5.14 -7.50 21.61
N VAL A 152 -4.71 -6.73 20.60
CA VAL A 152 -5.35 -6.68 19.28
C VAL A 152 -4.38 -7.21 18.23
N VAL A 153 -4.88 -8.02 17.31
CA VAL A 153 -4.09 -8.63 16.22
C VAL A 153 -4.80 -8.43 14.89
N CYS A 154 -4.12 -8.76 13.80
CA CYS A 154 -4.78 -8.94 12.51
C CYS A 154 -5.52 -10.30 12.46
N ALA A 155 -6.66 -10.35 11.78
CA ALA A 155 -7.40 -11.58 11.55
C ALA A 155 -6.58 -12.62 10.75
N PRO A 156 -6.68 -13.93 11.04
CA PRO A 156 -5.72 -14.94 10.57
C PRO A 156 -5.66 -15.12 9.04
N GLN A 157 -6.67 -14.67 8.30
CA GLN A 157 -6.70 -14.70 6.83
C GLN A 157 -5.92 -13.56 6.14
N VAL A 158 -5.38 -12.59 6.89
CA VAL A 158 -4.61 -11.45 6.34
C VAL A 158 -3.13 -11.54 6.74
N PRO A 159 -2.18 -10.92 6.00
CA PRO A 159 -0.75 -11.22 6.11
C PRO A 159 -0.15 -11.12 7.52
N CYS A 160 -0.54 -10.09 8.29
CA CYS A 160 -0.08 -9.88 9.66
C CYS A 160 -0.73 -10.84 10.67
N GLY A 161 -1.91 -11.39 10.35
CA GLY A 161 -2.59 -12.39 11.19
C GLY A 161 -2.03 -13.78 10.97
N ALA A 162 -1.76 -14.14 9.71
CA ALA A 162 -1.01 -15.34 9.37
C ALA A 162 0.38 -15.35 10.04
N ALA A 163 1.07 -14.20 10.06
CA ALA A 163 2.33 -14.03 10.78
C ALA A 163 2.18 -14.18 12.31
N ALA A 164 1.12 -13.61 12.90
CA ALA A 164 0.80 -13.80 14.32
C ALA A 164 0.61 -15.29 14.66
N THR A 165 -0.24 -15.99 13.90
CA THR A 165 -0.51 -17.43 14.09
C THR A 165 0.74 -18.30 13.85
N GLN A 166 1.66 -17.90 12.97
CA GLN A 166 2.94 -18.60 12.83
C GLN A 166 3.85 -18.37 14.05
N LEU A 167 3.84 -17.18 14.65
CA LEU A 167 4.59 -16.91 15.88
C LEU A 167 4.03 -17.65 17.08
N GLU A 168 2.71 -17.77 17.21
CA GLU A 168 2.07 -18.64 18.21
C GLU A 168 2.55 -20.10 18.08
N GLN A 169 2.62 -20.63 16.86
CA GLN A 169 3.11 -21.99 16.59
C GLN A 169 4.60 -22.18 16.92
N VAL A 170 5.45 -21.18 16.65
CA VAL A 170 6.90 -21.26 16.93
C VAL A 170 7.19 -21.09 18.42
N THR A 171 6.45 -20.23 19.12
CA THR A 171 6.69 -19.91 20.53
C THR A 171 5.95 -20.83 21.51
N GLY A 172 4.85 -21.45 21.08
CA GLY A 172 3.91 -22.16 21.96
C GLY A 172 3.05 -21.23 22.82
N VAL A 173 3.08 -19.92 22.56
CA VAL A 173 2.23 -18.91 23.18
C VAL A 173 0.90 -18.86 22.42
N THR A 174 -0.22 -18.68 23.11
CA THR A 174 -1.53 -18.44 22.48
C THR A 174 -2.06 -17.09 22.94
N ILE A 175 -2.33 -16.21 21.98
CA ILE A 175 -2.93 -14.89 22.23
C ILE A 175 -4.45 -15.08 22.30
N ALA A 176 -5.10 -14.38 23.23
CA ALA A 176 -6.56 -14.32 23.32
C ALA A 176 -7.02 -12.90 22.93
N PRO A 177 -7.03 -12.55 21.62
CA PRO A 177 -7.24 -11.18 21.20
C PRO A 177 -8.66 -10.69 21.50
N VAL A 178 -8.77 -9.42 21.89
CA VAL A 178 -10.07 -8.76 22.12
C VAL A 178 -10.69 -8.21 20.82
N SER A 179 -9.89 -8.13 19.74
CA SER A 179 -10.31 -7.71 18.41
C SER A 179 -9.34 -8.24 17.36
N GLU A 180 -9.87 -8.55 16.17
CA GLU A 180 -9.13 -9.01 14.99
C GLU A 180 -9.37 -8.05 13.81
N GLU A 181 -8.32 -7.44 13.26
CA GLU A 181 -8.44 -6.41 12.22
C GLU A 181 -8.13 -6.93 10.80
N SER A 182 -8.71 -6.34 9.75
CA SER A 182 -8.41 -6.73 8.37
C SER A 182 -7.07 -6.19 7.84
N LYS A 183 -6.43 -5.26 8.55
CA LYS A 183 -5.15 -4.67 8.18
C LYS A 183 -4.39 -4.12 9.39
N VAL A 184 -3.07 -4.16 9.30
CA VAL A 184 -2.14 -3.81 10.40
C VAL A 184 -2.23 -2.37 10.87
N THR A 185 -2.62 -1.43 9.99
CA THR A 185 -2.81 -0.02 10.35
C THR A 185 -3.91 0.17 11.39
N ASP A 186 -4.89 -0.73 11.43
CA ASP A 186 -6.05 -0.63 12.32
C ASP A 186 -5.72 -1.23 13.70
N VAL A 187 -4.82 -2.22 13.75
CA VAL A 187 -4.17 -2.69 14.99
C VAL A 187 -3.36 -1.55 15.61
N LEU A 188 -2.51 -0.90 14.81
CA LEU A 188 -1.72 0.25 15.23
C LEU A 188 -2.60 1.43 15.71
N ALA A 189 -3.71 1.69 15.00
CA ALA A 189 -4.64 2.75 15.38
C ALA A 189 -5.30 2.49 16.74
N LYS A 190 -5.73 1.25 17.02
CA LYS A 190 -6.34 0.85 18.32
C LYS A 190 -5.36 0.89 19.49
N VAL A 191 -4.07 0.67 19.24
CA VAL A 191 -3.02 0.85 20.26
C VAL A 191 -2.76 2.33 20.50
N THR A 192 -2.59 3.12 19.43
CA THR A 192 -2.36 4.58 19.51
C THR A 192 -3.56 5.34 20.12
N SER A 193 -4.79 4.83 19.97
CA SER A 193 -6.00 5.41 20.60
C SER A 193 -6.21 5.01 22.06
N GLY A 194 -5.44 4.05 22.58
CA GLY A 194 -5.64 3.48 23.92
C GLY A 194 -6.84 2.53 24.05
N GLU A 195 -7.40 2.06 22.94
CA GLU A 195 -8.41 1.00 22.94
C GLU A 195 -7.81 -0.38 23.30
N ALA A 196 -6.54 -0.60 22.92
CA ALA A 196 -5.77 -1.80 23.17
C ALA A 196 -4.53 -1.52 24.06
N ASP A 197 -4.18 -2.47 24.93
CA ASP A 197 -3.00 -2.36 25.81
C ASP A 197 -1.72 -2.83 25.07
N ALA A 198 -1.87 -3.70 24.06
CA ALA A 198 -0.82 -4.08 23.13
C ALA A 198 -1.39 -4.52 21.77
N GLY A 199 -0.57 -4.48 20.73
CA GLY A 199 -0.90 -5.05 19.43
C GLY A 199 0.32 -5.51 18.65
N LEU A 200 0.11 -6.46 17.73
CA LEU A 200 1.17 -7.04 16.91
C LEU A 200 1.13 -6.44 15.49
N VAL A 201 2.19 -5.72 15.11
CA VAL A 201 2.30 -4.96 13.85
C VAL A 201 3.64 -5.24 13.18
N TYR A 202 3.89 -4.73 11.96
CA TYR A 202 5.24 -4.84 11.40
C TYR A 202 6.18 -3.77 11.96
N VAL A 203 7.48 -4.07 11.93
CA VAL A 203 8.58 -3.13 12.28
C VAL A 203 8.41 -1.76 11.59
N THR A 204 7.97 -1.76 10.33
CA THR A 204 7.77 -0.56 9.50
C THR A 204 6.56 0.27 9.91
N ASP A 205 5.48 -0.35 10.40
CA ASP A 205 4.30 0.37 10.90
C ASP A 205 4.65 1.13 12.18
N ALA A 206 5.35 0.46 13.10
CA ALA A 206 5.84 1.07 14.34
C ALA A 206 6.89 2.16 14.07
N GLN A 207 7.77 1.96 13.08
CA GLN A 207 8.75 2.97 12.66
C GLN A 207 8.09 4.20 12.01
N GLY A 208 7.06 3.99 11.17
CA GLY A 208 6.26 5.07 10.60
C GLY A 208 5.51 5.89 11.67
N ALA A 209 4.92 5.22 12.67
CA ALA A 209 4.29 5.88 13.81
C ALA A 209 5.27 6.77 14.59
N LEU A 210 6.43 6.20 14.96
CA LEU A 210 7.47 6.91 15.72
C LEU A 210 8.16 8.03 14.93
N ALA A 211 8.19 7.94 13.60
CA ALA A 211 8.68 9.02 12.73
C ALA A 211 7.70 10.19 12.63
N ALA A 212 6.39 9.92 12.69
CA ALA A 212 5.35 10.95 12.68
C ALA A 212 5.15 11.60 14.08
N ASP A 213 5.14 10.79 15.13
CA ASP A 213 5.12 11.23 16.53
C ASP A 213 5.91 10.25 17.42
N PRO A 214 7.12 10.61 17.90
CA PRO A 214 7.91 9.79 18.81
C PRO A 214 7.25 9.49 20.17
N GLY A 215 6.15 10.15 20.53
CA GLY A 215 5.37 9.91 21.74
C GLY A 215 4.09 9.08 21.53
N SER A 216 3.81 8.61 20.31
CA SER A 216 2.56 7.92 19.96
C SER A 216 2.43 6.52 20.57
N ILE A 217 3.49 5.70 20.47
CA ILE A 217 3.53 4.31 20.94
C ILE A 217 4.87 3.99 21.61
N THR A 218 4.93 2.87 22.32
CA THR A 218 6.20 2.21 22.69
C THR A 218 6.34 0.93 21.87
N ARG A 219 7.50 0.72 21.25
CA ARG A 219 7.84 -0.48 20.45
C ARG A 219 8.63 -1.47 21.28
N VAL A 220 8.26 -2.76 21.20
CA VAL A 220 8.85 -3.86 21.96
C VAL A 220 9.25 -4.97 20.97
N ASP A 221 10.53 -5.01 20.64
CA ASP A 221 11.12 -6.05 19.77
C ASP A 221 11.39 -7.33 20.57
N PHE A 222 10.95 -8.47 20.04
CA PHE A 222 11.13 -9.80 20.62
C PHE A 222 11.96 -10.69 19.66
N PRO A 223 12.82 -11.60 20.16
CA PRO A 223 13.78 -12.32 19.31
C PRO A 223 13.13 -13.30 18.31
N GLU A 224 11.94 -13.82 18.62
CA GLU A 224 11.26 -14.84 17.82
C GLU A 224 10.68 -14.28 16.51
N SER A 225 10.48 -12.97 16.38
CA SER A 225 10.04 -12.34 15.12
C SER A 225 10.94 -12.67 13.93
N LYS A 226 12.24 -12.90 14.20
CA LYS A 226 13.25 -13.28 13.20
C LYS A 226 13.06 -14.68 12.60
N SER A 227 12.13 -15.47 13.16
CA SER A 227 11.72 -16.77 12.59
C SER A 227 10.52 -16.67 11.64
N VAL A 228 9.80 -15.54 11.63
CA VAL A 228 8.62 -15.29 10.82
C VAL A 228 8.84 -14.00 10.03
N VAL A 229 9.45 -14.17 8.85
CA VAL A 229 9.80 -13.09 7.92
C VAL A 229 8.77 -13.06 6.79
N ASN A 230 8.05 -11.96 6.65
CA ASN A 230 7.15 -11.73 5.53
C ASN A 230 7.96 -11.24 4.32
N THR A 231 7.94 -11.99 3.22
CA THR A 231 8.42 -11.52 1.91
C THR A 231 7.34 -10.68 1.23
N TYR A 232 7.70 -9.51 0.70
CA TYR A 232 6.78 -8.59 0.02
C TYR A 232 7.00 -8.67 -1.50
N PRO A 233 6.05 -9.25 -2.27
CA PRO A 233 6.11 -9.26 -3.72
C PRO A 233 5.28 -8.15 -4.36
N ILE A 234 5.74 -7.68 -5.52
CA ILE A 234 5.05 -6.75 -6.44
C ILE A 234 4.81 -7.45 -7.78
N ALA A 235 3.77 -7.06 -8.50
CA ALA A 235 3.52 -7.48 -9.88
C ALA A 235 2.60 -6.48 -10.63
N PRO A 236 2.87 -6.20 -11.92
CA PRO A 236 1.89 -5.63 -12.84
C PRO A 236 0.64 -6.52 -12.98
N VAL A 237 -0.54 -5.90 -12.97
CA VAL A 237 -1.84 -6.56 -13.07
C VAL A 237 -2.27 -6.67 -14.54
N LYS A 238 -2.79 -7.84 -14.90
CA LYS A 238 -3.14 -8.20 -16.27
C LYS A 238 -4.36 -7.42 -16.77
N GLY A 239 -4.20 -6.74 -17.90
CA GLY A 239 -5.22 -5.87 -18.48
C GLY A 239 -5.12 -4.42 -18.01
N GLY A 240 -4.27 -4.12 -17.01
CA GLY A 240 -3.82 -2.77 -16.71
C GLY A 240 -2.80 -2.23 -17.72
N LYS A 241 -2.24 -1.07 -17.41
CA LYS A 241 -1.25 -0.34 -18.24
C LYS A 241 0.15 -0.96 -18.11
N THR A 242 0.32 -2.21 -18.58
CA THR A 242 1.46 -3.07 -18.19
C THR A 242 2.82 -2.38 -18.31
N GLY A 243 3.13 -1.70 -19.42
CA GLY A 243 4.43 -0.99 -19.56
C GLY A 243 4.70 0.03 -18.45
N LEU A 244 3.72 0.85 -18.08
CA LEU A 244 3.89 1.84 -17.00
C LEU A 244 3.90 1.18 -15.60
N ALA A 245 3.27 0.01 -15.47
CA ALA A 245 3.35 -0.82 -14.28
C ALA A 245 4.70 -1.56 -14.15
N GLU A 246 5.29 -1.98 -15.27
CA GLU A 246 6.64 -2.54 -15.41
C GLU A 246 7.70 -1.46 -15.09
N ASP A 247 7.50 -0.21 -15.54
CA ASP A 247 8.33 0.95 -15.17
C ASP A 247 8.27 1.21 -13.64
N PHE A 248 7.08 1.19 -13.03
CA PHE A 248 6.90 1.40 -11.59
C PHE A 248 7.48 0.26 -10.75
N GLU A 249 7.30 -1.01 -11.15
CA GLU A 249 7.97 -2.17 -10.55
C GLU A 249 9.49 -2.04 -10.62
N THR A 250 10.02 -1.61 -11.78
CA THR A 250 11.45 -1.33 -11.97
C THR A 250 11.94 -0.21 -11.04
N TYR A 251 11.12 0.82 -10.79
CA TYR A 251 11.44 1.90 -9.86
C TYR A 251 11.47 1.44 -8.39
N VAL A 252 10.49 0.64 -7.95
CA VAL A 252 10.44 0.01 -6.62
C VAL A 252 11.68 -0.89 -6.36
N LEU A 253 12.17 -1.55 -7.42
CA LEU A 253 13.37 -2.40 -7.39
C LEU A 253 14.69 -1.65 -7.62
N SER A 254 14.65 -0.34 -7.93
CA SER A 254 15.83 0.49 -8.15
C SER A 254 16.52 0.90 -6.85
N ASP A 255 17.78 1.34 -6.93
CA ASP A 255 18.53 1.88 -5.77
C ASP A 255 17.75 2.97 -5.01
N ALA A 256 16.95 3.79 -5.70
CA ALA A 256 16.12 4.83 -5.08
C ALA A 256 14.93 4.24 -4.31
N GLY A 257 14.16 3.34 -4.92
CA GLY A 257 13.04 2.67 -4.27
C GLY A 257 13.47 1.79 -3.09
N GLN A 258 14.58 1.07 -3.26
CA GLN A 258 15.18 0.25 -2.21
C GLN A 258 15.73 1.08 -1.04
N GLN A 259 16.25 2.30 -1.29
CA GLN A 259 16.67 3.21 -0.23
C GLN A 259 15.48 3.69 0.61
N VAL A 260 14.38 4.13 -0.03
CA VAL A 260 13.13 4.52 0.68
C VAL A 260 12.59 3.38 1.54
N LEU A 261 12.63 2.14 1.03
CA LEU A 261 12.22 0.95 1.79
C LEU A 261 13.15 0.69 2.99
N ALA A 262 14.47 0.80 2.81
CA ALA A 262 15.44 0.63 3.90
C ALA A 262 15.29 1.69 5.00
N ASP A 263 15.10 2.97 4.63
CA ASP A 263 14.88 4.07 5.59
C ASP A 263 13.53 3.97 6.31
N ALA A 264 12.51 3.38 5.68
CA ALA A 264 11.25 3.01 6.31
C ALA A 264 11.35 1.77 7.23
N GLY A 265 12.48 1.05 7.21
CA GLY A 265 12.76 -0.09 8.08
C GLY A 265 12.46 -1.47 7.48
N PHE A 266 12.21 -1.58 6.17
CA PHE A 266 12.11 -2.88 5.49
C PHE A 266 13.48 -3.57 5.37
N GLY A 267 13.49 -4.90 5.40
CA GLY A 267 14.65 -5.71 5.07
C GLY A 267 14.78 -5.95 3.56
N GLU A 268 15.97 -6.41 3.12
CA GLU A 268 16.17 -6.87 1.73
C GLU A 268 15.15 -7.97 1.36
N PRO A 269 14.71 -8.05 0.09
CA PRO A 269 13.83 -9.13 -0.33
C PRO A 269 14.46 -10.52 -0.15
N THR A 270 13.80 -11.31 0.69
CA THR A 270 14.09 -12.72 0.98
C THR A 270 13.47 -13.62 -0.08
N ARG A 271 14.29 -14.30 -0.89
CA ARG A 271 13.77 -15.39 -1.74
C ARG A 271 13.55 -16.63 -0.88
N SER A 272 12.32 -17.11 -0.84
CA SER A 272 11.98 -18.47 -0.41
C SER A 272 12.77 -19.50 -1.24
N GLY A 273 13.90 -19.96 -0.69
CA GLY A 273 14.74 -21.04 -1.26
C GLY A 273 16.16 -20.69 -1.72
N VAL A 274 16.63 -19.43 -1.68
CA VAL A 274 18.01 -19.09 -2.09
C VAL A 274 18.72 -18.14 -1.11
N PRO A 275 19.70 -18.63 -0.31
CA PRO A 275 20.57 -17.77 0.48
C PRO A 275 21.45 -16.89 -0.41
N ARG A 276 21.47 -15.57 -0.18
CA ARG A 276 22.51 -14.70 -0.75
C ARG A 276 23.83 -15.01 -0.03
N THR A 277 24.86 -15.42 -0.77
CA THR A 277 26.23 -15.39 -0.24
C THR A 277 26.66 -13.94 -0.07
N PRO A 278 27.26 -13.53 1.07
CA PRO A 278 27.76 -12.17 1.24
C PRO A 278 28.72 -11.78 0.11
N ASN A 279 28.57 -10.56 -0.41
CA ASN A 279 29.42 -10.05 -1.49
C ASN A 279 30.82 -9.71 -0.94
N VAL A 280 31.72 -10.69 -0.93
CA VAL A 280 33.10 -10.50 -0.49
C VAL A 280 33.88 -9.78 -1.60
N THR A 281 33.96 -8.46 -1.49
CA THR A 281 34.84 -7.62 -2.33
C THR A 281 36.25 -8.19 -2.35
N PRO A 282 36.81 -8.55 -3.53
CA PRO A 282 38.18 -9.05 -3.63
C PRO A 282 39.16 -8.02 -3.06
N GLY A 283 39.94 -8.44 -2.06
CA GLY A 283 40.78 -7.53 -1.27
C GLY A 283 41.84 -6.81 -2.11
N ALA A 284 42.08 -5.54 -1.78
CA ALA A 284 43.12 -4.74 -2.42
C ALA A 284 44.49 -5.40 -2.25
N THR A 285 45.17 -5.66 -3.37
CA THR A 285 46.53 -6.21 -3.36
C THR A 285 47.52 -5.20 -2.78
N ALA A 286 48.07 -5.51 -1.61
CA ALA A 286 49.22 -4.80 -1.06
C ALA A 286 50.45 -4.96 -1.98
N LYS A 287 51.34 -3.98 -1.96
CA LYS A 287 52.57 -3.91 -2.77
C LYS A 287 53.67 -3.18 -2.00
#